data_AF-I4CEL5-F1
#
_entry.id   AF-I4CEL5-F1
#
_cell.length_a   1.000
_cell.length_b   1.000
_cell.length_c   1.000
_cell.angle_alpha   90.00
_cell.angle_beta   90.00
_cell.angle_gamma   90.00
#
_symmetry.space_group_name_H-M   'P 1'
#
loop_
_entity.id
_entity.type
_entity.pdbx_description
1 polymer ?
#
loop_
_entity_poly.entity_id
_entity_poly.type
_entity_poly.pdbx_seq_one_letter_code
_entity_poly.pdbx_strand_id
1 'polypeptide(L)'
;MLMYLNFDRRSFKWPGVAGARVRAGSCPGQGATGTGDCVLLNFETGVFAVSDSSERDPGQSKAFLLHFDNLVSEISRETSALTKRTLEFAKVAEKINLGCEKIMQATQGTASCTFTGMNLLKTSDGLTALLFHTGDSRLYQYDRLQQTARVLTENNFWMIGKTVKLFQTAVLTLKPDSILIFATDGVSQGMDEPAQKRELTEIIRCNEVEDIPDRIMHTDSTAQGFRDDAAVIALATRGLQYVNARIIMGGTTAYEEKAYAERCRSTYPLDSYVCVTETSSRIDHVF
;
A
#
# COMPACT_ATOMS: atom_id res chain seq x y z
N MET A 1 -17.02 8.58 11.36
CA MET A 1 -16.01 7.52 11.60
C MET A 1 -14.67 8.18 11.89
N LEU A 2 -13.83 7.63 12.76
CA LEU A 2 -12.57 8.28 13.16
C LEU A 2 -11.38 7.57 12.52
N MET A 3 -10.63 8.31 11.70
CA MET A 3 -9.34 7.91 11.17
C MET A 3 -8.26 8.74 11.85
N TYR A 4 -7.06 8.21 11.97
CA TYR A 4 -5.96 8.86 12.67
C TYR A 4 -4.71 8.89 11.81
N LEU A 5 -4.00 10.02 11.87
CA LEU A 5 -2.72 10.21 11.20
C LEU A 5 -1.66 10.65 12.21
N ASN A 6 -0.51 9.99 12.16
CA ASN A 6 0.71 10.48 12.78
C ASN A 6 1.60 11.03 11.66
N PHE A 7 1.64 12.36 11.58
CA PHE A 7 2.36 13.10 10.55
C PHE A 7 3.88 12.93 10.66
N ASP A 8 4.42 12.77 11.87
CA ASP A 8 5.85 12.60 12.09
C ASP A 8 6.32 11.19 11.68
N ARG A 9 5.53 10.16 12.04
CA ARG A 9 5.83 8.76 11.69
C ARG A 9 5.36 8.33 10.31
N ARG A 10 4.68 9.22 9.56
CA ARG A 10 3.94 8.91 8.31
C ARG A 10 3.11 7.63 8.46
N SER A 11 2.27 7.61 9.49
CA SER A 11 1.47 6.44 9.88
C SER A 11 -0.02 6.78 9.87
N PHE A 12 -0.82 5.86 9.33
CA PHE A 12 -2.27 5.93 9.23
C PHE A 12 -2.91 4.80 10.01
N LYS A 13 -4.00 5.12 10.71
CA LYS A 13 -4.82 4.15 11.44
C LYS A 13 -6.30 4.38 11.20
N TRP A 14 -6.99 3.33 10.83
CA TRP A 14 -8.43 3.23 10.89
C TRP A 14 -8.78 2.00 11.75
N PRO A 15 -9.27 2.22 12.99
CA PRO A 15 -9.51 1.15 13.93
C PRO A 15 -10.36 0.01 13.39
N GLY A 16 -9.86 -1.22 13.52
CA GLY A 16 -10.48 -2.45 13.07
C GLY A 16 -10.54 -2.65 11.55
N VAL A 17 -10.02 -1.71 10.75
CA VAL A 17 -10.10 -1.76 9.28
C VAL A 17 -8.72 -1.80 8.64
N ALA A 18 -7.87 -0.82 8.92
CA ALA A 18 -6.59 -0.71 8.23
C ALA A 18 -5.55 0.06 9.04
N GLY A 19 -4.29 -0.27 8.81
CA GLY A 19 -3.16 0.59 9.13
C GLY A 19 -2.24 0.71 7.93
N ALA A 20 -1.47 1.78 7.86
CA ALA A 20 -0.34 1.86 6.94
C ALA A 20 0.78 2.71 7.53
N ARG A 21 2.02 2.45 7.10
CA ARG A 21 3.18 3.25 7.50
C ARG A 21 4.23 3.27 6.41
N VAL A 22 4.88 4.42 6.25
CA VAL A 22 6.06 4.60 5.40
C VAL A 22 7.20 5.14 6.25
N ARG A 23 8.41 4.66 6.00
CA ARG A 23 9.62 5.10 6.68
C ARG A 23 10.74 5.22 5.67
N ALA A 24 11.47 6.33 5.75
CA ALA A 24 12.67 6.50 4.95
C ALA A 24 13.82 5.66 5.51
N GLY A 25 14.62 5.10 4.61
CA GLY A 25 15.87 4.42 4.93
C GLY A 25 16.89 5.36 5.57
N SER A 26 17.80 4.78 6.34
CA SER A 26 18.86 5.52 7.05
C SER A 26 20.16 5.45 6.24
N CYS A 27 20.55 6.54 5.58
CA CYS A 27 21.89 6.71 5.03
C CYS A 27 22.78 7.49 6.02
N PRO A 28 23.86 6.90 6.56
CA PRO A 28 24.76 7.60 7.47
C PRO A 28 25.32 8.89 6.85
N GLY A 29 25.12 10.03 7.54
CA GLY A 29 25.71 11.32 7.16
C GLY A 29 24.89 12.20 6.21
N GLN A 30 23.68 11.79 5.81
CA GLN A 30 22.76 12.64 5.05
C GLN A 30 21.60 13.14 5.92
N GLY A 31 21.09 14.34 5.61
CA GLY A 31 19.91 14.95 6.25
C GLY A 31 18.62 14.22 5.90
N ALA A 32 17.47 14.90 5.94
CA ALA A 32 16.19 14.32 5.52
C ALA A 32 16.31 13.70 4.11
N THR A 33 16.26 12.38 4.04
CA THR A 33 16.22 11.61 2.80
C THR A 33 14.78 11.60 2.31
N GLY A 34 14.60 11.71 0.99
CA GLY A 34 13.30 11.38 0.37
C GLY A 34 12.95 9.92 0.62
N THR A 35 11.77 9.49 0.21
CA THR A 35 11.38 8.08 0.29
C THR A 35 10.86 7.63 -1.07
N GLY A 36 11.52 6.65 -1.68
CA GLY A 36 11.12 6.01 -2.93
C GLY A 36 9.87 5.14 -2.78
N ASP A 37 9.60 4.67 -1.57
CA ASP A 37 8.43 3.87 -1.22
C ASP A 37 7.15 4.71 -1.13
N CYS A 38 6.05 4.19 -1.66
CA CYS A 38 4.75 4.83 -1.61
C CYS A 38 3.64 3.83 -1.26
N VAL A 39 2.67 4.28 -0.47
CA VAL A 39 1.45 3.56 -0.15
C VAL A 39 0.23 4.34 -0.64
N LEU A 40 -0.77 3.65 -1.15
CA LEU A 40 -2.07 4.18 -1.53
C LEU A 40 -3.18 3.39 -0.83
N LEU A 41 -4.08 4.11 -0.17
CA LEU A 41 -5.31 3.58 0.43
C LEU A 41 -6.50 4.41 -0.09
N ASN A 42 -7.20 3.93 -1.12
CA ASN A 42 -8.46 4.52 -1.58
C ASN A 42 -9.63 3.66 -1.12
N PHE A 43 -10.28 4.09 -0.05
CA PHE A 43 -11.42 3.38 0.52
C PHE A 43 -12.71 3.60 -0.27
N GLU A 44 -12.78 4.58 -1.17
CA GLU A 44 -13.96 4.82 -2.00
C GLU A 44 -14.05 3.76 -3.10
N THR A 45 -12.93 3.51 -3.76
CA THR A 45 -12.82 2.55 -4.87
C THR A 45 -12.37 1.15 -4.42
N GLY A 46 -11.88 1.03 -3.18
CA GLY A 46 -11.29 -0.20 -2.65
C GLY A 46 -9.90 -0.50 -3.23
N VAL A 47 -9.16 0.52 -3.66
CA VAL A 47 -7.79 0.37 -4.16
C VAL A 47 -6.79 0.46 -3.01
N PHE A 48 -5.93 -0.53 -2.88
CA PHE A 48 -4.86 -0.58 -1.88
C PHE A 48 -3.58 -1.02 -2.57
N ALA A 49 -2.50 -0.26 -2.43
CA ALA A 49 -1.28 -0.58 -3.16
C ALA A 49 -0.02 -0.04 -2.47
N VAL A 50 1.08 -0.74 -2.73
CA VAL A 50 2.45 -0.28 -2.43
C VAL A 50 3.27 -0.26 -3.71
N SER A 51 4.26 0.63 -3.73
CA SER A 51 5.22 0.75 -4.83
C SER A 51 6.54 1.24 -4.25
N ASP A 52 7.62 0.58 -4.60
CA ASP A 52 8.99 0.98 -4.27
C ASP A 52 9.67 1.49 -5.54
N SER A 53 10.29 2.66 -5.50
CA SER A 53 11.03 3.23 -6.62
C SER A 53 12.48 3.47 -6.25
N SER A 54 13.35 3.39 -7.27
CA SER A 54 14.77 3.65 -7.07
C SER A 54 15.04 5.08 -6.58
N GLU A 55 16.08 5.25 -5.77
CA GLU A 55 16.54 6.55 -5.23
C GLU A 55 16.70 7.68 -6.27
N ARG A 56 16.92 7.35 -7.55
CA ARG A 56 17.10 8.35 -8.63
C ARG A 56 15.82 9.10 -8.97
N ASP A 57 14.66 8.51 -8.73
CA ASP A 57 13.36 9.12 -8.99
C ASP A 57 12.31 8.60 -7.98
N PRO A 58 12.36 9.09 -6.73
CA PRO A 58 11.45 8.63 -5.68
C PRO A 58 9.98 8.96 -5.98
N GLY A 59 9.71 9.93 -6.85
CA GLY A 59 8.35 10.34 -7.22
C GLY A 59 7.63 9.35 -8.14
N GLN A 60 8.36 8.43 -8.79
CA GLN A 60 7.79 7.52 -9.78
C GLN A 60 6.79 6.52 -9.16
N SER A 61 7.04 6.06 -7.94
CA SER A 61 6.11 5.17 -7.21
C SER A 61 4.75 5.85 -7.01
N LYS A 62 4.76 7.05 -6.43
CA LYS A 62 3.59 7.89 -6.19
C LYS A 62 2.84 8.24 -7.47
N ALA A 63 3.57 8.66 -8.51
CA ALA A 63 2.96 8.99 -9.80
C ALA A 63 2.21 7.79 -10.40
N PHE A 64 2.84 6.60 -10.38
CA PHE A 64 2.21 5.39 -10.89
C PHE A 64 0.97 4.99 -10.08
N LEU A 65 1.06 5.03 -8.74
CA LEU A 65 -0.09 4.72 -7.87
C LEU A 65 -1.28 5.66 -8.13
N LEU A 66 -1.04 6.96 -8.33
CA LEU A 66 -2.09 7.92 -8.69
C LEU A 66 -2.70 7.65 -10.07
N HIS A 67 -1.89 7.29 -11.07
CA HIS A 67 -2.40 6.91 -12.38
C HIS A 67 -3.25 5.63 -12.31
N PHE A 68 -2.80 4.63 -11.56
CA PHE A 68 -3.56 3.40 -11.31
C PHE A 68 -4.90 3.68 -10.60
N ASP A 69 -4.89 4.50 -9.56
CA ASP A 69 -6.10 4.91 -8.82
C ASP A 69 -7.15 5.57 -9.74
N ASN A 70 -6.70 6.52 -10.56
CA ASN A 70 -7.56 7.22 -11.51
C ASN A 70 -8.15 6.26 -12.55
N LEU A 71 -7.33 5.36 -13.10
CA LEU A 71 -7.78 4.33 -14.04
C LEU A 71 -8.87 3.43 -13.44
N VAL A 72 -8.66 2.93 -12.23
CA VAL A 72 -9.65 2.07 -11.54
C VAL A 72 -10.92 2.86 -11.22
N SER A 73 -10.79 4.13 -10.84
CA SER A 73 -11.92 5.04 -10.58
C SER A 73 -12.76 5.28 -11.83
N GLU A 74 -12.13 5.48 -12.99
CA GLU A 74 -12.80 5.62 -14.29
C GLU A 74 -13.56 4.35 -14.67
N ILE A 75 -12.89 3.21 -14.64
CA ILE A 75 -13.51 1.91 -14.97
C ILE A 75 -14.65 1.58 -13.99
N SER A 76 -14.50 1.92 -12.71
CA SER A 76 -15.53 1.70 -11.70
C SER A 76 -16.79 2.52 -11.97
N ARG A 77 -16.65 3.77 -12.40
CA ARG A 77 -17.77 4.64 -12.80
C ARG A 77 -18.50 4.13 -14.04
N GLU A 78 -17.78 3.53 -14.99
CA GLU A 78 -18.40 2.88 -16.15
C GLU A 78 -19.16 1.61 -15.77
N THR A 79 -18.67 0.88 -14.77
CA THR A 79 -19.15 -0.47 -14.41
C THR A 79 -20.22 -0.47 -13.31
N SER A 80 -20.45 0.65 -12.62
CA SER A 80 -21.48 0.78 -11.56
C SER A 80 -22.92 0.57 -12.04
N ALA A 81 -23.14 0.44 -13.34
CA ALA A 81 -24.43 0.12 -13.95
C ALA A 81 -24.74 -1.40 -14.06
N LEU A 82 -23.80 -2.30 -13.70
CA LEU A 82 -23.94 -3.75 -13.92
C LEU A 82 -23.89 -4.54 -12.60
N THR A 83 -24.85 -5.45 -12.43
CA THR A 83 -24.99 -6.34 -11.26
C THR A 83 -23.90 -7.42 -11.29
N LYS A 84 -22.83 -7.20 -10.51
CA LYS A 84 -21.51 -7.82 -10.66
C LYS A 84 -21.47 -9.32 -10.34
N ARG A 85 -21.54 -10.18 -11.37
CA ARG A 85 -21.20 -11.62 -11.28
C ARG A 85 -19.70 -11.85 -11.46
N THR A 86 -19.18 -13.01 -11.04
CA THR A 86 -17.74 -13.36 -11.13
C THR A 86 -17.13 -13.23 -12.53
N LEU A 87 -17.89 -13.57 -13.58
CA LEU A 87 -17.44 -13.43 -14.98
C LEU A 87 -17.19 -11.96 -15.38
N GLU A 88 -17.83 -11.01 -14.69
CA GLU A 88 -17.65 -9.58 -14.95
C GLU A 88 -16.36 -9.05 -14.30
N PHE A 89 -15.86 -9.68 -13.23
CA PHE A 89 -14.59 -9.31 -12.61
C PHE A 89 -13.38 -9.60 -13.48
N ALA A 90 -13.40 -10.71 -14.23
CA ALA A 90 -12.35 -11.01 -15.20
C ALA A 90 -12.26 -9.92 -16.28
N LYS A 91 -13.41 -9.42 -16.77
CA LYS A 91 -13.45 -8.32 -17.75
C LYS A 91 -12.99 -7.00 -17.15
N VAL A 92 -13.33 -6.71 -15.90
CA VAL A 92 -12.84 -5.52 -15.19
C VAL A 92 -11.33 -5.60 -15.01
N ALA A 93 -10.80 -6.76 -14.59
CA ALA A 93 -9.37 -6.99 -14.46
C ALA A 93 -8.63 -6.82 -15.79
N GLU A 94 -9.20 -7.35 -16.89
CA GLU A 94 -8.64 -7.19 -18.23
C GLU A 94 -8.60 -5.72 -18.68
N LYS A 95 -9.69 -4.96 -18.45
CA LYS A 95 -9.72 -3.51 -18.75
C LYS A 95 -8.68 -2.75 -17.94
N ILE A 96 -8.56 -3.02 -16.64
CA ILE A 96 -7.56 -2.38 -15.78
C ILE A 96 -6.15 -2.77 -16.26
N ASN A 97 -5.92 -4.04 -16.59
CA ASN A 97 -4.62 -4.50 -17.09
C ASN A 97 -4.23 -3.78 -18.39
N LEU A 98 -5.14 -3.69 -19.36
CA LEU A 98 -4.91 -2.94 -20.60
C LEU A 98 -4.65 -1.45 -20.36
N GLY A 99 -5.33 -0.84 -19.38
CA GLY A 99 -5.04 0.54 -18.96
C GLY A 99 -3.66 0.68 -18.33
N CYS A 100 -3.25 -0.27 -17.49
CA CYS A 100 -1.91 -0.31 -16.91
C CYS A 100 -0.85 -0.43 -18.00
N GLU A 101 -1.03 -1.31 -19.00
CA GLU A 101 -0.10 -1.44 -20.13
C GLU A 101 0.12 -0.09 -20.86
N LYS A 102 -0.95 0.70 -21.05
CA LYS A 102 -0.84 2.05 -21.64
C LYS A 102 -0.05 3.02 -20.77
N ILE A 103 -0.30 3.02 -19.45
CA ILE A 103 0.46 3.85 -18.50
C ILE A 103 1.94 3.43 -18.54
N MET A 104 2.22 2.13 -18.48
CA MET A 104 3.57 1.57 -18.48
C MET A 104 4.33 1.91 -19.77
N GLN A 105 3.67 1.81 -20.93
CA GLN A 105 4.24 2.23 -22.22
C GLN A 105 4.62 3.72 -22.22
N ALA A 106 3.77 4.59 -21.66
CA ALA A 106 4.05 6.02 -21.58
C ALA A 106 5.23 6.36 -20.65
N THR A 107 5.49 5.52 -19.64
CA THR A 107 6.59 5.68 -18.66
C THR A 107 7.86 4.91 -19.02
N GLN A 108 7.91 4.27 -20.20
CA GLN A 108 9.03 3.40 -20.54
C GLN A 108 10.34 4.19 -20.71
N GLY A 109 11.38 3.77 -19.98
CA GLY A 109 12.72 4.36 -20.07
C GLY A 109 12.94 5.66 -19.30
N THR A 110 11.96 6.14 -18.52
CA THR A 110 12.11 7.37 -17.71
C THR A 110 12.62 7.06 -16.30
N ALA A 111 11.85 6.28 -15.55
CA ALA A 111 12.13 5.87 -14.19
C ALA A 111 11.50 4.50 -13.93
N SER A 112 11.81 3.87 -12.80
CA SER A 112 11.29 2.54 -12.50
C SER A 112 10.86 2.37 -11.06
N CYS A 113 9.76 1.64 -10.89
CA CYS A 113 9.27 1.22 -9.60
C CYS A 113 8.67 -0.19 -9.67
N THR A 114 8.59 -0.85 -8.52
CA THR A 114 7.77 -2.03 -8.30
C THR A 114 6.31 -1.61 -8.14
N PHE A 115 5.38 -2.55 -8.24
CA PHE A 115 3.98 -2.28 -7.95
C PHE A 115 3.29 -3.54 -7.43
N THR A 116 2.64 -3.42 -6.28
CA THR A 116 1.74 -4.44 -5.75
C THR A 116 0.46 -3.77 -5.31
N GLY A 117 -0.60 -3.97 -6.09
CA GLY A 117 -1.89 -3.34 -5.85
C GLY A 117 -3.04 -4.34 -5.87
N MET A 118 -4.09 -4.02 -5.14
CA MET A 118 -5.35 -4.73 -5.19
C MET A 118 -6.52 -3.77 -5.35
N ASN A 119 -7.52 -4.19 -6.11
CA ASN A 119 -8.85 -3.61 -6.08
C ASN A 119 -9.82 -4.59 -5.40
N LEU A 120 -10.36 -4.19 -4.25
CA LEU A 120 -11.31 -4.98 -3.47
C LEU A 120 -12.74 -4.61 -3.82
N LEU A 121 -13.53 -5.63 -4.17
CA LEU A 121 -14.89 -5.52 -4.67
C LEU A 121 -15.83 -6.38 -3.81
N LYS A 122 -16.84 -5.74 -3.20
CA LYS A 122 -17.92 -6.47 -2.53
C LYS A 122 -18.85 -7.12 -3.54
N THR A 123 -19.20 -8.37 -3.27
CA THR A 123 -20.09 -9.20 -4.08
C THR A 123 -21.17 -9.80 -3.16
N SER A 124 -22.16 -10.49 -3.74
CA SER A 124 -23.14 -11.26 -2.94
C SER A 124 -22.48 -12.38 -2.12
N ASP A 125 -21.36 -12.90 -2.61
CA ASP A 125 -20.70 -14.10 -2.08
C ASP A 125 -19.52 -13.74 -1.15
N GLY A 126 -19.25 -12.44 -0.98
CA GLY A 126 -18.20 -11.94 -0.08
C GLY A 126 -17.32 -10.88 -0.72
N LEU A 127 -16.03 -10.90 -0.39
CA LEU A 127 -15.05 -9.94 -0.89
C LEU A 127 -14.19 -10.60 -1.97
N THR A 128 -14.26 -10.06 -3.19
CA THR A 128 -13.40 -10.44 -4.31
C THR A 128 -12.29 -9.42 -4.45
N ALA A 129 -11.11 -9.90 -4.84
CA ALA A 129 -9.92 -9.10 -5.01
C ALA A 129 -9.40 -9.24 -6.43
N LEU A 130 -9.07 -8.11 -7.06
CA LEU A 130 -8.28 -8.07 -8.29
C LEU A 130 -6.85 -7.70 -7.91
N LEU A 131 -5.92 -8.65 -8.02
CA LEU A 131 -4.49 -8.45 -7.77
C LEU A 131 -3.79 -8.01 -9.04
N PHE A 132 -2.91 -7.02 -8.92
CA PHE A 132 -2.03 -6.51 -9.97
C PHE A 132 -0.62 -6.36 -9.38
N HIS A 133 0.38 -7.00 -10.00
CA HIS A 133 1.71 -7.08 -9.41
C HIS A 133 2.84 -7.13 -10.44
N THR A 134 3.95 -6.47 -10.11
CA THR A 134 5.24 -6.51 -10.80
C THR A 134 6.34 -6.10 -9.81
N GLY A 135 7.51 -6.73 -9.86
CA GLY A 135 8.63 -6.50 -8.95
C GLY A 135 8.65 -7.46 -7.76
N ASP A 136 9.27 -7.03 -6.66
CA ASP A 136 9.59 -7.86 -5.50
C ASP A 136 8.87 -7.46 -4.21
N SER A 137 8.11 -6.36 -4.23
CA SER A 137 7.10 -6.07 -3.20
C SER A 137 6.14 -7.25 -3.01
N ARG A 138 5.74 -7.50 -1.77
CA ARG A 138 4.97 -8.69 -1.40
C ARG A 138 3.58 -8.38 -0.89
N LEU A 139 2.67 -9.29 -1.20
CA LEU A 139 1.35 -9.36 -0.60
C LEU A 139 1.21 -10.69 0.14
N TYR A 140 0.88 -10.62 1.42
CA TYR A 140 0.58 -11.77 2.27
C TYR A 140 -0.89 -11.78 2.65
N GLN A 141 -1.45 -12.98 2.81
CA GLN A 141 -2.72 -13.21 3.48
C GLN A 141 -2.49 -14.01 4.75
N TYR A 142 -2.84 -13.42 5.89
CA TYR A 142 -2.87 -14.09 7.17
C TYR A 142 -4.30 -14.52 7.50
N ASP A 143 -4.53 -15.82 7.62
CA ASP A 143 -5.79 -16.38 8.12
C ASP A 143 -5.77 -16.39 9.65
N ARG A 144 -6.62 -15.57 10.29
CA ARG A 144 -6.68 -15.49 11.76
C ARG A 144 -7.20 -16.77 12.42
N LEU A 145 -8.08 -17.52 11.75
CA LEU A 145 -8.64 -18.76 12.29
C LEU A 145 -7.62 -19.89 12.26
N GLN A 146 -6.92 -20.02 11.14
CA GLN A 146 -5.90 -21.06 10.95
C GLN A 146 -4.52 -20.65 11.49
N GLN A 147 -4.34 -19.37 11.82
CA GLN A 147 -3.05 -18.77 12.21
C GLN A 147 -1.94 -19.04 11.19
N THR A 148 -2.29 -19.00 9.90
CA THR A 148 -1.34 -19.26 8.81
C THR A 148 -1.18 -18.05 7.91
N ALA A 149 0.07 -17.79 7.52
CA ALA A 149 0.40 -16.79 6.50
C ALA A 149 0.80 -17.47 5.19
N ARG A 150 0.22 -17.01 4.08
CA ARG A 150 0.65 -17.37 2.71
C ARG A 150 0.96 -16.11 1.90
N VAL A 151 1.89 -16.24 0.96
CA VAL A 151 2.19 -15.20 -0.03
C VAL A 151 1.20 -15.32 -1.18
N LEU A 152 0.67 -14.20 -1.65
CA LEU A 152 -0.24 -14.12 -2.79
C LEU A 152 0.45 -13.63 -4.08
N THR A 153 1.62 -12.99 -3.95
CA THR A 153 2.42 -12.53 -5.09
C THR A 153 3.64 -13.41 -5.34
N GLU A 154 4.04 -13.48 -6.61
CA GLU A 154 5.24 -14.16 -7.07
C GLU A 154 6.38 -13.16 -7.29
N ASN A 155 7.53 -13.39 -6.65
CA ASN A 155 8.69 -12.51 -6.80
C ASN A 155 9.22 -12.53 -8.24
N ASN A 156 9.54 -11.37 -8.78
CA ASN A 156 10.05 -11.21 -10.14
C ASN A 156 10.89 -9.93 -10.27
N PHE A 157 11.65 -9.82 -11.35
CA PHE A 157 12.49 -8.64 -11.64
C PHE A 157 11.84 -7.65 -12.62
N TRP A 158 10.53 -7.75 -12.86
CA TRP A 158 9.84 -6.81 -13.73
C TRP A 158 9.56 -5.52 -12.96
N MET A 159 9.65 -4.40 -13.65
CA MET A 159 9.40 -3.09 -13.05
C MET A 159 8.59 -2.25 -14.02
N ILE A 160 7.78 -1.36 -13.45
CA ILE A 160 7.21 -0.23 -14.18
C ILE A 160 8.36 0.57 -14.81
N GLY A 161 8.14 1.09 -16.02
CA GLY A 161 9.13 1.83 -16.80
C GLY A 161 10.26 1.00 -17.43
N LYS A 162 10.41 -0.28 -17.04
CA LYS A 162 11.29 -1.26 -17.73
C LYS A 162 10.53 -2.26 -18.57
N THR A 163 9.29 -2.54 -18.19
CA THR A 163 8.39 -3.49 -18.88
C THR A 163 7.11 -2.76 -19.29
N VAL A 164 6.37 -3.35 -20.23
CA VAL A 164 5.11 -2.80 -20.75
C VAL A 164 3.88 -3.59 -20.30
N LYS A 165 4.08 -4.59 -19.43
CA LYS A 165 3.04 -5.45 -18.89
C LYS A 165 3.28 -5.71 -17.41
N LEU A 166 2.20 -5.92 -16.67
CA LEU A 166 2.28 -6.46 -15.32
C LEU A 166 2.72 -7.92 -15.37
N PHE A 167 3.49 -8.35 -14.37
CA PHE A 167 3.96 -9.72 -14.26
C PHE A 167 2.81 -10.66 -13.87
N GLN A 168 2.00 -10.25 -12.88
CA GLN A 168 0.92 -11.04 -12.34
C GLN A 168 -0.36 -10.22 -12.28
N THR A 169 -1.46 -10.80 -12.79
CA THR A 169 -2.83 -10.32 -12.59
C THR A 169 -3.71 -11.49 -12.21
N ALA A 170 -4.49 -11.39 -11.14
CA ALA A 170 -5.32 -12.49 -10.66
C ALA A 170 -6.63 -12.04 -10.04
N VAL A 171 -7.68 -12.85 -10.17
CA VAL A 171 -8.93 -12.71 -9.42
C VAL A 171 -8.88 -13.66 -8.23
N LEU A 172 -8.93 -13.12 -7.02
CA LEU A 172 -8.81 -13.86 -5.78
C LEU A 172 -10.12 -13.77 -4.98
N THR A 173 -10.51 -14.90 -4.39
CA THR A 173 -11.56 -14.91 -3.36
C THR A 173 -10.88 -14.80 -2.00
N LEU A 174 -11.24 -13.77 -1.23
CA LEU A 174 -10.63 -13.53 0.08
C LEU A 174 -11.41 -14.24 1.19
N LYS A 175 -10.69 -14.68 2.21
CA LYS A 175 -11.31 -15.23 3.42
C LYS A 175 -11.91 -14.07 4.23
N PRO A 176 -13.13 -14.21 4.79
CA PRO A 176 -13.78 -13.12 5.53
C PRO A 176 -13.02 -12.60 6.74
N ASP A 177 -12.14 -13.42 7.35
CA ASP A 177 -11.41 -13.11 8.60
C ASP A 177 -9.89 -13.08 8.41
N SER A 178 -9.45 -12.72 7.21
CA SER A 178 -8.02 -12.58 6.93
C SER A 178 -7.54 -11.13 7.11
N ILE A 179 -6.24 -11.01 7.36
CA ILE A 179 -5.52 -9.74 7.22
C ILE A 179 -4.65 -9.84 5.97
N LEU A 180 -4.73 -8.83 5.12
CA LEU A 180 -3.82 -8.64 4.00
C LEU A 180 -2.68 -7.74 4.46
N ILE A 181 -1.44 -8.15 4.16
CA ILE A 181 -0.24 -7.35 4.43
C ILE A 181 0.44 -7.06 3.10
N PHE A 182 0.54 -5.78 2.73
CA PHE A 182 1.35 -5.32 1.62
C PHE A 182 2.65 -4.81 2.18
N ALA A 183 3.78 -5.17 1.59
CA ALA A 183 5.10 -4.79 2.07
C ALA A 183 6.05 -4.57 0.90
N THR A 184 6.82 -3.49 0.92
CA THR A 184 7.98 -3.32 0.04
C THR A 184 9.13 -4.21 0.51
N ASP A 185 10.24 -4.26 -0.22
CA ASP A 185 11.36 -5.15 0.08
C ASP A 185 12.13 -4.74 1.34
N GLY A 186 12.19 -3.43 1.65
CA GLY A 186 12.71 -2.92 2.93
C GLY A 186 11.97 -3.43 4.17
N VAL A 187 10.81 -4.06 3.99
CA VAL A 187 10.09 -4.83 5.01
C VAL A 187 10.14 -6.34 4.72
N SER A 188 9.89 -6.74 3.47
CA SER A 188 9.61 -8.14 3.12
C SER A 188 10.84 -9.04 2.93
N GLN A 189 12.03 -8.48 2.69
CA GLN A 189 13.28 -9.27 2.73
C GLN A 189 13.44 -9.95 4.11
N GLY A 190 12.96 -9.28 5.16
CA GLY A 190 12.90 -9.81 6.52
C GLY A 190 11.65 -10.64 6.83
N MET A 191 10.78 -10.98 5.88
CA MET A 191 9.54 -11.74 6.17
C MET A 191 9.58 -13.19 5.66
N ASP A 192 10.49 -13.48 4.73
CA ASP A 192 10.59 -14.79 4.09
C ASP A 192 11.46 -15.79 4.88
N GLU A 193 12.28 -15.34 5.84
CA GLU A 193 13.04 -16.25 6.70
C GLU A 193 12.15 -16.90 7.78
N PRO A 194 12.34 -18.21 8.10
CA PRO A 194 11.47 -18.92 9.04
C PRO A 194 11.33 -18.28 10.43
N ALA A 195 12.41 -17.68 10.96
CA ALA A 195 12.39 -17.04 12.27
C ALA A 195 11.56 -15.75 12.25
N GLN A 196 11.79 -14.90 11.25
CA GLN A 196 11.10 -13.64 11.11
C GLN A 196 9.64 -13.82 10.67
N LYS A 197 9.34 -14.87 9.89
CA LYS A 197 7.95 -15.26 9.58
C LYS A 197 7.15 -15.60 10.85
N ARG A 198 7.78 -16.23 11.85
CA ARG A 198 7.14 -16.48 13.15
C ARG A 198 6.91 -15.18 13.92
N GLU A 199 7.89 -14.28 13.92
CA GLU A 199 7.77 -12.96 14.54
C GLU A 199 6.65 -12.13 13.90
N LEU A 200 6.58 -12.06 12.57
CA LEU A 200 5.50 -11.41 11.85
C LEU A 200 4.14 -12.03 12.20
N THR A 201 4.06 -13.35 12.22
CA THR A 201 2.84 -14.06 12.62
C THR A 201 2.42 -13.68 14.03
N GLU A 202 3.37 -13.56 14.96
CA GLU A 202 3.12 -13.13 16.33
C GLU A 202 2.67 -11.68 16.42
N ILE A 203 3.30 -10.77 15.66
CA ILE A 203 2.88 -9.37 15.55
C ILE A 203 1.42 -9.29 15.07
N ILE A 204 1.08 -9.99 13.99
CA ILE A 204 -0.29 -9.98 13.44
C ILE A 204 -1.29 -10.59 14.43
N ARG A 205 -0.89 -11.62 15.18
CA ARG A 205 -1.73 -12.33 16.15
C ARG A 205 -2.04 -11.49 17.39
N CYS A 206 -1.06 -10.74 17.88
CA CYS A 206 -1.15 -10.02 19.15
C CYS A 206 -1.53 -8.54 19.03
N ASN A 207 -1.82 -8.05 17.82
CA ASN A 207 -2.16 -6.65 17.59
C ASN A 207 -3.42 -6.49 16.74
N GLU A 208 -4.10 -5.35 16.93
CA GLU A 208 -5.17 -4.92 16.05
C GLU A 208 -4.61 -4.48 14.70
N VAL A 209 -5.45 -4.56 13.65
CA VAL A 209 -4.98 -4.40 12.27
C VAL A 209 -4.33 -3.05 12.01
N GLU A 210 -4.85 -1.99 12.61
CA GLU A 210 -4.33 -0.63 12.53
C GLU A 210 -2.95 -0.46 13.18
N ASP A 211 -2.59 -1.31 14.15
CA ASP A 211 -1.33 -1.22 14.88
C ASP A 211 -0.22 -2.07 14.25
N ILE A 212 -0.56 -3.07 13.43
CA ILE A 212 0.40 -3.99 12.80
C ILE A 212 1.53 -3.24 12.06
N PRO A 213 1.27 -2.24 11.19
CA PRO A 213 2.31 -1.48 10.50
C PRO A 213 3.32 -0.83 11.44
N ASP A 214 2.85 -0.23 12.53
CA ASP A 214 3.74 0.41 13.49
C ASP A 214 4.63 -0.61 14.18
N ARG A 215 4.08 -1.79 14.50
CA ARG A 215 4.80 -2.88 15.17
C ARG A 215 5.87 -3.49 14.28
N ILE A 216 5.53 -3.79 13.02
CA ILE A 216 6.49 -4.27 12.01
C ILE A 216 7.65 -3.26 11.85
N MET A 217 7.32 -1.97 11.82
CA MET A 217 8.32 -0.91 11.64
C MET A 217 9.08 -0.55 12.94
N HIS A 218 8.72 -1.15 14.08
CA HIS A 218 9.37 -0.93 15.38
C HIS A 218 10.39 -2.03 15.71
N THR A 219 10.20 -3.25 15.20
CA THR A 219 11.08 -4.41 15.47
C THR A 219 12.51 -4.23 14.94
N ASP A 220 12.75 -3.34 13.97
CA ASP A 220 14.09 -2.98 13.47
C ASP A 220 14.80 -1.88 14.28
N SER A 221 14.48 -1.72 15.56
CA SER A 221 15.25 -0.88 16.48
C SER A 221 16.58 -1.52 16.91
N THR A 222 17.24 -2.30 16.04
CA THR A 222 18.67 -2.56 16.20
C THR A 222 19.42 -1.27 15.88
N ALA A 223 20.57 -1.03 16.52
CA ALA A 223 21.30 0.24 16.50
C ALA A 223 21.72 0.80 15.10
N GLN A 224 21.31 0.15 14.01
CA GLN A 224 21.63 0.51 12.62
C GLN A 224 20.45 1.11 11.81
N GLY A 225 19.21 1.07 12.29
CA GLY A 225 18.05 1.57 11.55
C GLY A 225 17.71 0.74 10.29
N PHE A 226 16.66 1.13 9.56
CA PHE A 226 16.34 0.52 8.25
C PHE A 226 17.41 0.91 7.25
N ARG A 227 17.93 -0.07 6.50
CA ARG A 227 18.92 0.18 5.44
C ARG A 227 18.27 0.76 4.19
N ASP A 228 17.00 0.46 3.97
CA ASP A 228 16.23 0.88 2.80
C ASP A 228 14.94 1.60 3.22
N ASP A 229 14.29 2.24 2.26
CA ASP A 229 12.92 2.70 2.43
C ASP A 229 11.98 1.52 2.73
N ALA A 230 10.95 1.78 3.52
CA ALA A 230 10.07 0.74 4.00
C ALA A 230 8.62 1.22 4.02
N ALA A 231 7.74 0.49 3.36
CA ALA A 231 6.30 0.73 3.32
C ALA A 231 5.53 -0.56 3.65
N VAL A 232 4.50 -0.42 4.48
CA VAL A 232 3.62 -1.53 4.84
C VAL A 232 2.17 -1.06 4.98
N ILE A 233 1.25 -1.90 4.51
CA ILE A 233 -0.19 -1.77 4.73
C ILE A 233 -0.67 -3.04 5.41
N ALA A 234 -1.50 -2.90 6.44
CA ALA A 234 -2.29 -4.00 7.00
C ALA A 234 -3.77 -3.69 6.81
N LEU A 235 -4.53 -4.64 6.27
CA LEU A 235 -5.93 -4.45 5.90
C LEU A 235 -6.77 -5.66 6.31
N ALA A 236 -7.79 -5.41 7.14
CA ALA A 236 -8.74 -6.44 7.52
C ALA A 236 -9.77 -6.65 6.40
N THR A 237 -10.01 -7.90 6.04
CA THR A 237 -11.06 -8.22 5.06
C THR A 237 -12.45 -8.14 5.69
N ARG A 238 -12.57 -8.40 7.00
CA ARG A 238 -13.77 -8.12 7.79
C ARG A 238 -13.87 -6.63 8.07
N GLY A 239 -15.08 -6.08 7.98
CA GLY A 239 -15.36 -4.72 8.43
C GLY A 239 -14.92 -3.62 7.44
N LEU A 240 -14.35 -3.97 6.28
CA LEU A 240 -14.05 -3.01 5.23
C LEU A 240 -15.31 -2.25 4.81
N GLN A 241 -15.27 -0.93 4.92
CA GLN A 241 -16.35 -0.02 4.49
C GLN A 241 -15.84 0.85 3.35
N TYR A 242 -16.71 1.10 2.36
CA TYR A 242 -16.39 2.04 1.30
C TYR A 242 -16.79 3.44 1.75
N VAL A 243 -15.81 4.32 1.87
CA VAL A 243 -16.00 5.71 2.29
C VAL A 243 -15.14 6.64 1.47
N ASN A 244 -15.54 7.90 1.37
CA ASN A 244 -14.82 8.92 0.61
C ASN A 244 -13.54 9.35 1.36
N ALA A 245 -12.53 8.49 1.35
CA ALA A 245 -11.22 8.70 1.95
C ALA A 245 -10.12 8.10 1.07
N ARG A 246 -9.07 8.88 0.81
CA ARG A 246 -7.94 8.47 -0.03
C ARG A 246 -6.59 8.92 0.52
N ILE A 247 -5.86 8.03 1.17
CA ILE A 247 -4.54 8.33 1.73
C ILE A 247 -3.44 7.94 0.75
N ILE A 248 -2.46 8.82 0.53
CA ILE A 248 -1.25 8.49 -0.24
C ILE A 248 0.00 8.99 0.46
N MET A 249 0.87 8.09 0.90
CA MET A 249 2.05 8.45 1.70
C MET A 249 3.34 7.96 1.05
N GLY A 250 4.38 8.80 1.06
CA GLY A 250 5.68 8.49 0.47
C GLY A 250 5.76 8.77 -1.03
N GLY A 251 6.82 8.30 -1.67
CA GLY A 251 7.21 8.69 -3.03
C GLY A 251 7.58 10.17 -3.12
N THR A 252 8.48 10.59 -2.24
CA THR A 252 8.84 11.99 -1.96
C THR A 252 10.33 12.22 -2.17
N THR A 253 10.67 13.41 -2.65
CA THR A 253 12.05 13.89 -2.72
C THR A 253 12.54 14.40 -1.37
N ALA A 254 13.86 14.49 -1.18
CA ALA A 254 14.44 15.09 0.02
C ALA A 254 14.00 16.55 0.25
N TYR A 255 13.74 17.29 -0.84
CA TYR A 255 13.22 18.66 -0.76
C TYR A 255 11.80 18.69 -0.21
N GLU A 256 10.91 17.84 -0.73
CA GLU A 256 9.54 17.71 -0.24
C GLU A 256 9.50 17.29 1.23
N GLU A 257 10.36 16.35 1.62
CA GLU A 257 10.43 15.89 3.01
C GLU A 257 10.93 16.96 3.98
N LYS A 258 11.90 17.78 3.56
CA LYS A 258 12.34 18.92 4.36
C LYS A 258 11.22 19.94 4.54
N ALA A 259 10.55 20.33 3.45
CA ALA A 259 9.44 21.28 3.49
C ALA A 259 8.27 20.73 4.33
N TYR A 260 7.99 19.43 4.22
CA TYR A 260 7.01 18.72 5.03
C TYR A 260 7.36 18.77 6.51
N ALA A 261 8.59 18.43 6.90
CA ALA A 261 9.02 18.43 8.29
C ALA A 261 8.92 19.81 8.95
N GLU A 262 9.27 20.88 8.22
CA GLU A 262 9.14 22.27 8.68
C GLU A 262 7.67 22.65 8.94
N ARG A 263 6.77 22.25 8.03
CA ARG A 263 5.32 22.46 8.18
C ARG A 263 4.72 21.63 9.32
N CYS A 264 5.11 20.37 9.46
CA CYS A 264 4.52 19.49 10.48
C CYS A 264 4.95 19.87 11.89
N ARG A 265 6.22 20.22 12.10
CA ARG A 265 6.71 20.68 13.41
C ARG A 265 6.03 21.94 13.92
N SER A 266 5.52 22.78 13.01
CA SER A 266 4.81 24.01 13.36
C SER A 266 3.30 23.81 13.55
N THR A 267 2.73 22.72 13.03
CA THR A 267 1.27 22.54 12.95
C THR A 267 0.75 21.42 13.85
N TYR A 268 1.51 20.34 14.02
CA TYR A 268 1.04 19.12 14.67
C TYR A 268 1.94 18.74 15.85
N PRO A 269 1.39 18.11 16.90
CA PRO A 269 2.20 17.60 17.98
C PRO A 269 3.13 16.49 17.45
N LEU A 270 4.39 16.53 17.87
CA LEU A 270 5.35 15.49 17.54
C LEU A 270 4.86 14.14 18.05
N ASP A 271 5.10 13.11 17.24
CA ASP A 271 4.82 11.73 17.58
C ASP A 271 3.40 11.46 18.13
N SER A 272 2.40 12.15 17.57
CA SER A 272 1.01 12.05 18.04
C SER A 272 0.07 11.71 16.90
N TYR A 273 -0.93 10.88 17.21
CA TYR A 273 -2.04 10.61 16.30
C TYR A 273 -3.07 11.73 16.39
N VAL A 274 -3.34 12.36 15.26
CA VAL A 274 -4.38 13.38 15.09
C VAL A 274 -5.58 12.73 14.42
N CYS A 275 -6.76 12.93 15.01
CA CYS A 275 -8.01 12.47 14.41
C CYS A 275 -8.34 13.32 13.18
N VAL A 276 -8.64 12.67 12.06
CA VAL A 276 -9.14 13.29 10.83
C VAL A 276 -10.57 12.82 10.55
N THR A 277 -11.48 13.77 10.31
CA THR A 277 -12.90 13.50 10.06
C THR A 277 -13.25 13.68 8.58
N GLU A 278 -14.21 12.89 8.08
CA GLU A 278 -14.71 12.89 6.68
C GLU A 278 -15.20 14.26 6.15
N THR A 279 -15.41 15.25 7.03
CA THR A 279 -15.98 16.57 6.68
C THR A 279 -15.08 17.46 5.84
N SER A 280 -13.80 17.11 5.62
CA SER A 280 -13.02 17.66 4.52
C SER A 280 -13.18 16.77 3.30
N SER A 281 -14.05 17.18 2.38
CA SER A 281 -14.26 16.56 1.06
C SER A 281 -12.93 16.10 0.46
N ARG A 282 -12.75 14.77 0.36
CA ARG A 282 -11.53 14.10 -0.08
C ARG A 282 -10.35 14.39 0.86
N ILE A 283 -10.10 13.48 1.79
CA ILE A 283 -8.86 13.46 2.59
C ILE A 283 -7.71 13.06 1.66
N ASP A 284 -7.30 13.95 0.74
CA ASP A 284 -6.10 13.79 -0.08
C ASP A 284 -4.90 14.22 0.77
N HIS A 285 -4.53 13.40 1.75
CA HIS A 285 -3.23 13.56 2.40
C HIS A 285 -2.20 12.96 1.48
N VAL A 286 -1.67 13.84 0.64
CA VAL A 286 -0.48 13.64 -0.18
C VAL A 286 0.70 14.03 0.70
N PHE A 287 1.42 13.03 1.20
CA PHE A 287 2.75 13.25 1.79
C PHE A 287 3.75 13.46 0.66
#